data_AF-A0A1M6K4N1-F1
#
_entry.id   AF-A0A1M6K4N1-F1
#
_cell.length_a   1.000
_cell.length_b   1.000
_cell.length_c   1.000
_cell.angle_alpha   90.00
_cell.angle_beta   90.00
_cell.angle_gamma   90.00
#
_symmetry.space_group_name_H-M   'P 1'
#
loop_
_entity.id
_entity.type
_entity.pdbx_description
1 polymer ?
#
loop_
_entity_poly.entity_id
_entity_poly.type
_entity_poly.pdbx_seq_one_letter_code
_entity_poly.pdbx_strand_id
1 'polypeptide(L)'
;MISILGQNIKKIRESKGVSAYRLSKDANVGNATISQIESGKRQTLNADTLEKIANALNVSTNELFSLEEGQKYIVTDIEETMNLIFSSEGLTLDNIELSDLEIKQIQMNMINCFNIIRMQRGDK
;
A
#
# COMPACT_ATOMS: atom_id res chain seq x y z
N MET A 1 -0.03 -8.12 -2.53
CA MET A 1 -0.43 -6.72 -2.73
C MET A 1 -0.33 -5.99 -1.40
N ILE A 2 0.31 -4.82 -1.39
CA ILE A 2 0.49 -3.99 -0.20
C ILE A 2 -0.84 -3.26 0.10
N SER A 3 -1.27 -3.24 1.37
CA SER A 3 -2.44 -2.46 1.82
C SER A 3 -1.98 -1.36 2.77
N ILE A 4 -2.12 -0.09 2.34
CA ILE A 4 -1.78 1.09 3.16
C ILE A 4 -2.59 1.07 4.46
N LEU A 5 -3.91 0.85 4.35
CA LEU A 5 -4.81 0.76 5.49
C LEU A 5 -4.40 -0.34 6.46
N GLY A 6 -4.09 -1.54 5.96
CA GLY A 6 -3.67 -2.67 6.78
C GLY A 6 -2.36 -2.40 7.54
N GLN A 7 -1.40 -1.76 6.87
CA GLN A 7 -0.14 -1.36 7.48
C GLN A 7 -0.33 -0.30 8.56
N ASN A 8 -1.19 0.69 8.32
CA ASN A 8 -1.50 1.74 9.29
C ASN A 8 -2.19 1.18 10.53
N ILE A 9 -3.19 0.31 10.36
CA ILE A 9 -3.84 -0.38 11.48
C ILE A 9 -2.81 -1.14 12.31
N LYS A 10 -1.95 -1.92 11.67
CA LYS A 10 -0.87 -2.67 12.34
C LYS A 10 0.07 -1.74 13.12
N LYS A 11 0.51 -0.66 12.49
CA LYS A 11 1.44 0.31 13.06
C LYS A 11 0.86 1.01 14.29
N ILE A 12 -0.36 1.54 14.19
CA ILE A 12 -1.05 2.21 15.31
C ILE A 12 -1.27 1.23 16.46
N ARG A 13 -1.66 -0.01 16.13
CA ARG A 13 -1.82 -1.08 17.10
C ARG A 13 -0.52 -1.35 17.86
N GLU A 14 0.59 -1.50 17.14
CA GLU A 14 1.91 -1.80 17.72
C GLU A 14 2.47 -0.63 18.52
N SER A 15 2.29 0.62 18.07
CA SER A 15 2.71 1.81 18.82
C SER A 15 1.96 1.97 20.16
N LYS A 16 0.74 1.44 20.24
CA LYS A 16 -0.07 1.39 21.48
C LYS A 16 0.13 0.12 22.30
N GLY A 17 1.05 -0.78 21.91
CA GLY A 17 1.31 -2.03 22.62
C GLY A 17 0.13 -3.02 22.59
N VAL A 18 -0.76 -2.89 21.61
CA VAL A 18 -1.94 -3.75 21.46
C VAL A 18 -1.58 -4.95 20.58
N SER A 19 -2.03 -6.17 20.93
CA SER A 19 -1.83 -7.35 20.08
C SER A 19 -2.97 -7.46 19.05
N ALA A 20 -2.75 -8.12 17.91
CA ALA A 20 -3.81 -8.35 16.91
C ALA A 20 -5.03 -9.08 17.51
N TYR A 21 -4.78 -10.01 18.44
CA TYR A 21 -5.82 -10.68 19.21
C TYR A 21 -6.60 -9.71 20.09
N ARG A 22 -5.91 -8.81 20.81
CA ARG A 22 -6.57 -7.80 21.64
C ARG A 22 -7.39 -6.82 20.81
N LEU A 23 -6.84 -6.33 19.69
CA LEU A 23 -7.59 -5.49 18.75
C LEU A 23 -8.84 -6.20 18.23
N SER A 24 -8.74 -7.49 17.89
CA SER A 24 -9.89 -8.30 17.48
C SER A 24 -11.01 -8.31 18.53
N LYS A 25 -10.65 -8.43 19.81
CA LYS A 25 -11.62 -8.40 20.92
C LYS A 25 -12.20 -7.02 21.12
N ASP A 26 -11.36 -6.00 21.17
CA ASP A 26 -11.76 -4.62 21.45
C ASP A 26 -12.63 -4.04 20.31
N ALA A 27 -12.33 -4.37 19.06
CA ALA A 27 -13.11 -3.95 17.89
C ALA A 27 -14.33 -4.85 17.60
N ASN A 28 -14.47 -5.99 18.28
CA ASN A 28 -15.45 -7.02 17.93
C ASN A 28 -15.36 -7.45 16.44
N VAL A 29 -14.13 -7.66 15.96
CA VAL A 29 -13.81 -8.09 14.59
C VAL A 29 -13.05 -9.40 14.67
N GLY A 30 -13.38 -10.39 13.85
CA GLY A 30 -12.71 -11.69 13.88
C GLY A 30 -11.19 -11.59 13.75
N ASN A 31 -10.43 -12.36 14.54
CA ASN A 31 -8.96 -12.32 14.53
C ASN A 31 -8.37 -12.64 13.14
N ALA A 32 -8.97 -13.60 12.43
CA ALA A 32 -8.61 -13.90 11.05
C ALA A 32 -8.82 -12.69 10.13
N THR A 33 -9.90 -11.92 10.34
CA THR A 33 -10.19 -10.69 9.60
C THR A 33 -9.13 -9.64 9.87
N ILE A 34 -8.77 -9.37 11.13
CA ILE A 34 -7.67 -8.45 11.49
C ILE A 34 -6.37 -8.86 10.80
N SER A 35 -6.01 -10.15 10.88
CA SER A 35 -4.81 -10.68 10.22
C SER A 35 -4.83 -10.52 8.69
N GLN A 36 -5.98 -10.76 8.05
CA GLN A 36 -6.14 -10.56 6.61
C GLN A 36 -6.07 -9.08 6.20
N ILE A 37 -6.59 -8.18 7.03
CA ILE A 37 -6.50 -6.73 6.81
C ILE A 37 -5.03 -6.29 6.91
N GLU A 38 -4.35 -6.61 8.01
CA GLU A 38 -2.96 -6.21 8.26
C GLU A 38 -1.97 -6.79 7.24
N SER A 39 -2.28 -7.96 6.66
CA SER A 39 -1.46 -8.59 5.60
C SER A 39 -1.82 -8.14 4.18
N GLY A 40 -2.85 -7.29 4.01
CA GLY A 40 -3.32 -6.83 2.70
C GLY A 40 -4.08 -7.88 1.88
N LYS A 41 -4.37 -9.06 2.45
CA LYS A 41 -5.25 -10.08 1.84
C LYS A 41 -6.71 -9.61 1.77
N ARG A 42 -7.14 -8.76 2.69
CA ARG A 42 -8.45 -8.11 2.69
C ARG A 42 -8.26 -6.60 2.65
N GLN A 43 -8.71 -5.97 1.57
CA GLN A 43 -8.52 -4.53 1.34
C GLN A 43 -9.82 -3.75 1.47
N THR A 44 -10.96 -4.39 1.16
CA THR A 44 -12.28 -3.78 1.29
C THR A 44 -12.86 -4.05 2.67
N LEU A 45 -13.05 -2.97 3.43
CA LEU A 45 -13.80 -2.96 4.69
C LEU A 45 -15.06 -2.12 4.50
N ASN A 46 -16.16 -2.52 5.14
CA ASN A 46 -17.30 -1.64 5.27
C ASN A 46 -17.03 -0.57 6.33
N ALA A 47 -17.79 0.52 6.29
CA ALA A 47 -17.64 1.65 7.22
C ALA A 47 -17.72 1.21 8.69
N ASP A 48 -18.63 0.29 9.01
CA ASP A 48 -18.80 -0.25 10.37
C ASP A 48 -17.55 -0.95 10.91
N THR A 49 -16.90 -1.80 10.11
CA THR A 49 -15.66 -2.49 10.54
C THR A 49 -14.52 -1.49 10.72
N LEU A 50 -14.44 -0.50 9.84
CA LEU A 50 -13.43 0.55 9.92
C LEU A 50 -13.60 1.39 11.19
N GLU A 51 -14.83 1.81 11.49
CA GLU A 51 -15.17 2.58 12.68
C GLU A 51 -14.89 1.80 13.98
N LYS A 52 -15.24 0.51 14.00
CA LYS A 52 -14.91 -0.39 15.12
C LYS A 52 -13.41 -0.47 15.39
N ILE A 53 -12.60 -0.60 14.34
CA ILE A 53 -11.14 -0.66 14.47
C ILE A 53 -10.58 0.69 14.94
N ALA A 54 -11.06 1.81 14.37
CA ALA A 54 -10.64 3.15 14.77
C ALA A 54 -10.95 3.43 16.25
N ASN A 55 -12.17 3.10 16.69
CA ASN A 55 -12.62 3.25 18.07
C ASN A 55 -11.80 2.36 19.03
N ALA A 56 -11.56 1.10 18.68
CA ALA A 56 -10.75 0.19 19.49
C ALA A 56 -9.29 0.66 19.61
N LEU A 57 -8.78 1.30 18.56
CA LEU A 57 -7.46 1.92 18.57
C LEU A 57 -7.45 3.33 19.16
N ASN A 58 -8.60 3.92 19.50
CA ASN A 58 -8.73 5.29 19.98
C ASN A 58 -8.03 6.31 19.05
N VAL A 59 -8.40 6.28 17.77
CA VAL A 59 -7.97 7.17 16.69
C VAL A 59 -9.16 7.51 15.79
N SER A 60 -9.06 8.56 14.99
CA SER A 60 -10.04 8.80 13.93
C SER A 60 -9.89 7.81 12.77
N THR A 61 -10.95 7.60 11.99
CA THR A 61 -10.87 6.79 10.77
C THR A 61 -9.86 7.37 9.77
N ASN A 62 -9.70 8.70 9.71
CA ASN A 62 -8.73 9.37 8.86
C ASN A 62 -7.28 8.96 9.20
N GLU A 63 -6.95 8.80 10.48
CA GLU A 63 -5.63 8.35 10.91
C GLU A 63 -5.30 6.93 10.42
N LEU A 64 -6.31 6.08 10.18
CA LEU A 64 -6.11 4.77 9.58
C LEU A 64 -5.70 4.85 8.11
N PHE A 65 -5.99 5.96 7.43
CA PHE A 65 -5.62 6.23 6.04
C PHE A 65 -4.43 7.17 5.90
N SER A 66 -3.93 7.74 6.99
CA SER A 66 -2.81 8.69 6.96
C SER A 66 -1.57 8.06 6.36
N LEU A 67 -1.05 8.69 5.30
CA LEU A 67 0.29 8.46 4.80
C LEU A 67 1.25 9.28 5.68
N GLU A 68 1.68 8.74 6.83
CA GLU A 68 2.70 9.43 7.60
C GLU A 68 4.03 9.45 6.85
N GLU A 69 4.63 10.65 6.75
CA GLU A 69 5.98 10.84 6.22
C GLU A 69 7.00 9.99 7.00
N GLY A 70 7.86 9.28 6.27
CA GLY A 70 8.89 8.41 6.84
C GLY A 70 8.64 6.91 6.70
N GLN A 71 7.59 6.50 5.99
CA GLN A 71 7.40 5.10 5.63
C GLN A 71 8.46 4.69 4.58
N LYS A 72 9.45 3.90 4.99
CA LYS A 72 10.37 3.22 4.06
C LYS A 72 9.59 2.11 3.36
N TYR A 73 8.96 2.40 2.23
CA TYR A 73 8.41 1.36 1.37
C TYR A 73 9.57 0.47 0.91
N ILE A 74 9.55 -0.80 1.30
CA ILE A 74 10.50 -1.78 0.79
C ILE A 74 10.00 -2.19 -0.60
N VAL A 75 10.57 -1.57 -1.64
CA VAL A 75 10.40 -1.99 -3.02
C VAL A 75 11.36 -3.16 -3.27
N THR A 76 10.81 -4.37 -3.40
CA THR A 76 11.61 -5.58 -3.70
C THR A 76 11.84 -5.77 -5.19
N ASP A 77 10.86 -5.38 -6.01
CA ASP A 77 10.94 -5.42 -7.46
C ASP A 77 10.48 -4.07 -8.04
N ILE A 78 11.39 -3.41 -8.76
CA ILE A 78 11.13 -2.09 -9.34
C ILE A 78 10.20 -2.19 -10.56
N GLU A 79 10.27 -3.26 -11.34
CA GLU A 79 9.44 -3.44 -12.54
C GLU A 79 7.97 -3.65 -12.15
N GLU A 80 7.72 -4.49 -11.14
CA GLU A 80 6.38 -4.68 -10.59
C GLU A 80 5.78 -3.36 -10.07
N THR A 81 6.60 -2.56 -9.39
CA THR A 81 6.18 -1.26 -8.83
C THR A 81 5.83 -0.26 -9.92
N MET A 82 6.64 -0.15 -10.98
CA MET A 82 6.35 0.76 -12.08
C MET A 82 5.09 0.34 -12.85
N ASN A 83 4.88 -0.97 -13.06
CA ASN A 83 3.67 -1.47 -13.69
C ASN A 83 2.39 -1.11 -12.91
N LEU A 84 2.46 -1.15 -11.57
CA LEU A 84 1.36 -0.69 -10.72
C LEU A 84 1.08 0.81 -10.91
N ILE A 85 2.12 1.63 -10.92
CA ILE A 85 1.99 3.08 -11.13
C ILE A 85 1.30 3.35 -12.47
N PHE A 86 1.76 2.73 -13.56
CA PHE A 86 1.16 2.92 -14.88
C PHE A 86 -0.26 2.35 -15.05
N SER A 87 -0.72 1.52 -14.11
CA SER A 87 -2.11 1.05 -14.09
C SER A 87 -3.07 2.06 -13.42
N SER A 88 -2.53 3.15 -12.86
CA SER A 88 -3.32 4.18 -12.19
C SER A 88 -3.88 5.19 -13.20
N GLU A 89 -5.10 5.66 -12.95
CA GLU A 89 -5.73 6.73 -13.74
C GLU A 89 -5.26 8.11 -13.28
N GLY A 90 -5.26 9.10 -14.18
CA GLY A 90 -4.97 10.50 -13.85
C GLY A 90 -3.52 10.78 -13.44
N LEU A 91 -2.56 10.03 -14.00
CA LEU A 91 -1.13 10.30 -13.77
C LEU A 91 -0.76 11.67 -14.31
N THR A 92 0.01 12.45 -13.54
CA THR A 92 0.43 13.78 -13.93
C THR A 92 1.95 13.92 -13.95
N LEU A 93 2.45 14.78 -14.83
CA LEU A 93 3.83 15.28 -14.85
C LEU A 93 3.77 16.80 -14.93
N ASP A 94 4.46 17.51 -14.03
CA ASP A 94 4.41 18.97 -13.92
C ASP A 94 2.98 19.54 -13.75
N ASN A 95 2.13 18.80 -13.03
CA ASN A 95 0.69 19.08 -12.84
C ASN A 95 -0.16 19.02 -14.11
N ILE A 96 0.34 18.41 -15.18
CA ILE A 96 -0.40 18.16 -16.42
C ILE A 96 -0.66 16.66 -16.53
N GLU A 97 -1.91 16.27 -16.78
CA GLU A 97 -2.28 14.87 -16.97
C GLU A 97 -1.60 14.30 -18.23
N LEU A 98 -1.00 13.13 -18.07
CA LEU A 98 -0.32 12.43 -19.15
C LEU A 98 -1.34 11.77 -20.07
N SER A 99 -1.14 11.93 -21.37
CA SER A 99 -1.88 11.16 -22.38
C SER A 99 -1.45 9.70 -22.42
N ASP A 100 -2.30 8.84 -22.97
CA ASP A 100 -1.97 7.43 -23.22
C ASP A 100 -0.68 7.24 -24.02
N LEU A 101 -0.37 8.17 -24.93
CA LEU A 101 0.83 8.13 -25.75
C LEU A 101 2.07 8.42 -24.90
N GLU A 102 2.02 9.42 -24.02
CA GLU A 102 3.12 9.78 -23.12
C GLU A 102 3.35 8.67 -22.10
N ILE A 103 2.28 8.08 -21.54
CA ILE A 103 2.39 6.93 -20.64
C ILE A 103 3.10 5.76 -21.35
N LYS A 104 2.69 5.41 -22.57
CA LYS A 104 3.36 4.37 -23.38
C LYS A 104 4.82 4.70 -23.65
N GLN A 105 5.13 5.96 -23.99
CA GLN A 105 6.51 6.39 -24.21
C GLN A 105 7.36 6.17 -22.97
N ILE A 106 6.88 6.55 -21.79
CA ILE A 106 7.59 6.36 -20.53
C ILE A 106 7.79 4.86 -20.27
N GLN A 107 6.73 4.05 -20.40
CA GLN A 107 6.79 2.59 -20.22
C GLN A 107 7.85 1.93 -21.12
N MET A 108 7.85 2.24 -22.42
CA MET A 108 8.81 1.68 -23.37
C MET A 108 10.26 2.02 -22.98
N ASN A 109 10.51 3.27 -22.59
CA ASN A 109 11.83 3.69 -22.17
C ASN A 109 12.28 2.98 -20.89
N MET A 110 11.37 2.73 -19.94
CA MET A 110 11.70 1.97 -18.73
C MET A 110 12.01 0.51 -19.01
N ILE A 111 11.22 -0.15 -19.86
CA ILE A 111 11.48 -1.53 -20.30
C ILE A 111 12.88 -1.63 -20.91
N ASN A 112 13.26 -0.68 -21.77
CA ASN A 112 14.58 -0.62 -22.36
C ASN A 112 15.67 -0.46 -21.29
N CYS A 113 15.50 0.43 -20.31
CA CYS A 113 16.41 0.59 -19.19
C CYS A 113 16.58 -0.71 -18.38
N PHE A 114 15.49 -1.40 -18.05
CA PHE A 114 15.55 -2.67 -17.32
C PHE A 114 16.27 -3.74 -18.14
N ASN A 115 16.05 -3.80 -19.44
CA ASN A 115 16.76 -4.73 -20.32
C ASN A 115 18.25 -4.43 -20.38
N ILE A 116 18.66 -3.16 -20.46
CA ILE A 116 20.08 -2.77 -20.40
C ILE A 116 20.71 -3.23 -19.08
N ILE A 117 20.03 -3.00 -17.95
CA ILE A 117 20.52 -3.45 -16.62
C ILE A 117 20.64 -4.98 -16.57
N ARG A 118 19.66 -5.72 -17.10
CA ARG A 118 19.70 -7.18 -17.20
C ARG A 118 20.88 -7.65 -18.05
N MET A 119 21.13 -7.02 -19.19
CA MET A 119 22.29 -7.29 -20.04
C MET A 119 23.61 -7.02 -19.30
N GLN A 120 23.74 -5.90 -18.60
CA GLN A 120 24.93 -5.58 -17.79
C GLN A 120 25.18 -6.57 -16.66
N ARG A 121 24.12 -7.14 -16.08
CA ARG A 121 24.21 -8.21 -15.08
C ARG A 121 24.53 -9.57 -15.68
N GLY A 122 24.40 -9.72 -17.00
CA GLY A 122 24.55 -10.94 -17.78
C GLY A 122 25.87 -11.09 -18.56
N ASP A 123 26.95 -10.45 -18.09
CA ASP A 123 28.35 -10.89 -18.32
C ASP A 123 28.94 -11.43 -16.98
N LYS A 124 28.19 -12.32 -16.33
CA LYS A 124 28.65 -13.28 -15.32
C LYS A 124 27.84 -14.56 -15.39
#